data_AF-A0A519LDC0-F1
#
_entry.id   AF-A0A519LDC0-F1
#
_cell.length_a   1.000
_cell.length_b   1.000
_cell.length_c   1.000
_cell.angle_alpha   90.00
_cell.angle_beta   90.00
_cell.angle_gamma   90.00
#
_symmetry.space_group_name_H-M   'P 1'
#
loop_
_entity.id
_entity.type
_entity.pdbx_description
1 polymer ?
#
loop_
_entity_poly.entity_id
_entity_poly.type
_entity_poly.pdbx_seq_one_letter_code
_entity_poly.pdbx_strand_id
1 'polypeptide(L)'
;MKAAITLVLLMISLTTFAQKAFEFEYYYGKTKNFEIKLSLANGYILGSEIRKTDLKTGKKTKYLPNNLTEGKFQNITFLPDSADRSITPRKRNNITLYRIKNDFEILPGTINGAYGIDLKTFTFKLHKQKITH
;
A
#
# COMPACT_ATOMS: atom_id res chain seq x y z
N MET A 1 -43.87 10.99 -27.42
CA MET A 1 -43.34 11.07 -26.03
C MET A 1 -42.53 9.84 -25.61
N LYS A 2 -43.00 8.60 -25.84
CA LYS A 2 -42.27 7.38 -25.41
C LYS A 2 -40.84 7.29 -25.97
N ALA A 3 -40.64 7.54 -27.27
CA ALA A 3 -39.32 7.47 -27.91
C ALA A 3 -38.30 8.50 -27.39
N ALA A 4 -38.76 9.70 -26.99
CA ALA A 4 -37.88 10.74 -26.44
C ALA A 4 -37.36 10.35 -25.05
N ILE A 5 -38.21 9.72 -24.23
CA ILE A 5 -37.83 9.20 -22.91
C ILE A 5 -36.82 8.06 -23.05
N THR A 6 -37.02 7.17 -24.03
CA THR A 6 -36.07 6.07 -24.29
C THR A 6 -34.70 6.59 -24.75
N LEU A 7 -34.67 7.64 -25.57
CA LEU A 7 -33.43 8.26 -26.05
C LEU A 7 -32.66 8.95 -24.91
N VAL A 8 -33.36 9.65 -24.02
CA VAL A 8 -32.76 10.28 -22.84
C VAL A 8 -32.18 9.23 -21.88
N LEU A 9 -32.88 8.12 -21.64
CA LEU A 9 -32.35 7.04 -20.81
C LEU A 9 -31.10 6.37 -21.42
N LEU A 10 -31.05 6.24 -22.75
CA LEU A 10 -29.88 5.66 -23.44
C LEU A 10 -28.65 6.59 -23.38
N MET A 11 -28.86 7.91 -23.37
CA MET A 11 -27.76 8.88 -23.27
C MET A 11 -27.18 8.96 -21.86
N ILE A 12 -27.98 8.70 -20.82
CA ILE A 12 -27.52 8.67 -19.43
C ILE A 12 -26.67 7.42 -19.13
N SER A 13 -26.91 6.29 -19.82
CA SER A 13 -26.09 5.08 -19.64
C SER A 13 -24.73 5.13 -20.33
N LEU A 14 -24.50 6.09 -21.22
CA LEU A 14 -23.22 6.28 -21.92
C LEU A 14 -22.17 7.04 -21.07
N THR A 15 -22.57 7.64 -19.94
CA THR A 15 -21.64 8.28 -19.01
C THR A 15 -21.13 7.28 -17.96
N THR A 16 -20.74 6.08 -18.39
CA THR A 16 -19.96 5.19 -17.51
C THR A 16 -18.54 5.74 -17.46
N PHE A 17 -18.23 6.46 -16.38
CA PHE A 17 -16.84 6.76 -16.04
C PHE A 17 -16.15 5.43 -15.76
N ALA A 18 -15.24 5.01 -16.64
CA ALA A 18 -14.37 3.88 -16.38
C ALA A 18 -13.53 4.21 -15.14
N GLN A 19 -13.91 3.64 -14.00
CA GLN A 19 -13.17 3.78 -12.77
C GLN A 19 -11.82 3.08 -13.00
N LYS A 20 -10.73 3.85 -13.10
CA LYS A 20 -9.37 3.31 -13.28
C LYS A 20 -9.12 2.33 -12.14
N ALA A 21 -9.15 1.02 -12.44
CA ALA A 21 -8.72 0.00 -11.50
C ALA A 21 -7.25 0.30 -11.19
N PHE A 22 -6.92 0.56 -9.93
CA PHE A 22 -5.54 0.76 -9.55
C PHE A 22 -4.81 -0.57 -9.71
N GLU A 23 -3.70 -0.55 -10.45
CA GLU A 23 -2.84 -1.72 -10.58
C GLU A 23 -1.89 -1.78 -9.39
N PHE A 24 -1.65 -3.00 -8.90
CA PHE A 24 -0.71 -3.22 -7.81
C PHE A 24 0.71 -3.34 -8.35
N GLU A 25 1.60 -2.59 -7.74
CA GLU A 25 3.01 -2.60 -8.04
C GLU A 25 3.79 -3.18 -6.88
N TYR A 26 4.60 -4.19 -7.16
CA TYR A 26 5.18 -5.02 -6.12
C TYR A 26 6.61 -4.61 -5.81
N TYR A 27 6.92 -4.52 -4.52
CA TYR A 27 8.27 -4.25 -4.03
C TYR A 27 8.67 -5.27 -2.98
N TYR A 28 9.97 -5.55 -2.92
CA TYR A 28 10.55 -6.49 -1.97
C TYR A 28 11.78 -5.92 -1.29
N GLY A 29 11.94 -6.23 -0.01
CA GLY A 29 13.17 -5.97 0.74
C GLY A 29 13.40 -7.05 1.79
N LYS A 30 14.67 -7.31 2.10
CA LYS A 30 15.08 -8.27 3.12
C LYS A 30 16.13 -7.64 4.02
N THR A 31 15.94 -7.80 5.32
CA THR A 31 16.93 -7.48 6.35
C THR A 31 17.45 -8.76 6.98
N LYS A 32 18.38 -8.66 7.92
CA LYS A 32 18.84 -9.80 8.72
C LYS A 32 17.74 -10.48 9.56
N ASN A 33 16.67 -9.75 9.90
CA ASN A 33 15.65 -10.20 10.86
C ASN A 33 14.30 -10.49 10.21
N PHE A 34 14.00 -9.86 9.07
CA PHE A 34 12.68 -9.94 8.45
C PHE A 34 12.73 -9.65 6.95
N GLU A 35 11.73 -10.15 6.25
CA GLU A 35 11.40 -9.80 4.88
C GLU A 35 10.17 -8.88 4.84
N ILE A 36 10.12 -8.00 3.84
CA ILE A 36 9.01 -7.08 3.60
C ILE A 36 8.61 -7.19 2.13
N LYS A 37 7.32 -7.40 1.91
CA LYS A 37 6.66 -7.30 0.61
C LYS A 37 5.64 -6.17 0.66
N LEU A 38 5.70 -5.26 -0.31
CA LEU A 38 4.75 -4.17 -0.47
C LEU A 38 3.98 -4.41 -1.76
N SER A 39 2.65 -4.34 -1.67
CA SER A 39 1.74 -4.21 -2.80
C SER A 39 1.30 -2.75 -2.82
N LEU A 40 1.88 -1.94 -3.70
CA LEU A 40 1.62 -0.51 -3.82
C LEU A 40 0.45 -0.28 -4.79
N ALA A 41 -0.66 0.25 -4.29
CA ALA A 41 -1.78 0.66 -5.13
C ALA A 41 -1.54 2.06 -5.69
N ASN A 42 -0.97 2.16 -6.90
CA ASN A 42 -0.66 3.46 -7.51
C ASN A 42 -1.95 4.20 -7.89
N GLY A 43 -2.08 5.46 -7.45
CA GLY A 43 -3.31 6.25 -7.61
C GLY A 43 -4.35 6.05 -6.49
N TYR A 44 -4.16 5.06 -5.61
CA TYR A 44 -4.97 4.88 -4.40
C TYR A 44 -4.14 4.27 -3.29
N ILE A 45 -3.25 5.07 -2.69
CA ILE A 45 -2.25 4.57 -1.74
C ILE A 45 -2.85 3.87 -0.51
N LEU A 46 -4.08 4.23 -0.12
CA LEU A 46 -4.83 3.58 0.97
C LEU A 46 -5.24 2.13 0.64
N GLY A 47 -5.22 1.73 -0.64
CA GLY A 47 -5.36 0.35 -1.07
C GLY A 47 -4.09 -0.48 -0.95
N SER A 48 -2.95 0.13 -0.58
CA SER A 48 -1.67 -0.57 -0.49
C SER A 48 -1.62 -1.51 0.72
N GLU A 49 -0.82 -2.57 0.65
CA GLU A 49 -0.58 -3.46 1.78
C GLU A 49 0.89 -3.81 1.96
N ILE A 50 1.30 -4.01 3.21
CA ILE A 50 2.63 -4.54 3.53
C ILE A 50 2.48 -5.90 4.23
N ARG A 51 3.24 -6.89 3.77
CA ARG A 51 3.43 -8.16 4.47
C ARG A 51 4.85 -8.24 4.98
N LYS A 52 5.01 -8.28 6.30
CA LYS A 52 6.29 -8.54 6.97
C LYS A 52 6.36 -10.00 7.37
N THR A 53 7.47 -10.67 7.06
CA THR A 53 7.76 -12.02 7.53
C THR A 53 8.95 -11.97 8.47
N ASP A 54 8.78 -12.38 9.72
CA ASP A 54 9.89 -12.56 10.64
C ASP A 54 10.71 -13.80 10.22
N LEU A 55 12.02 -13.64 10.00
CA LEU A 55 12.87 -14.70 9.47
C LEU A 55 13.19 -15.78 10.51
N LYS A 56 13.16 -15.44 11.80
CA LYS A 56 13.45 -16.39 12.88
C LYS A 56 12.25 -17.30 13.15
N THR A 57 11.05 -16.74 13.14
CA THR A 57 9.82 -17.44 13.54
C THR A 57 8.95 -17.84 12.35
N GLY A 58 9.21 -17.33 11.14
CA GLY A 58 8.35 -17.50 9.98
C GLY A 58 7.01 -16.75 10.07
N LYS A 59 6.76 -16.02 11.18
CA LYS A 59 5.49 -15.32 11.41
C LYS A 59 5.28 -14.24 10.36
N LYS A 60 4.13 -14.30 9.69
CA LYS A 60 3.68 -13.28 8.73
C LYS A 60 2.73 -12.32 9.42
N THR A 61 2.91 -11.04 9.18
CA THR A 61 2.06 -9.98 9.71
C THR A 61 1.69 -9.04 8.57
N LYS A 62 0.38 -8.82 8.40
CA LYS A 62 -0.17 -7.85 7.46
C LYS A 62 -0.22 -6.48 8.13
N TYR A 63 0.16 -5.46 7.39
CA TYR A 63 0.09 -4.07 7.80
C TYR A 63 -0.72 -3.29 6.76
N LEU A 64 -1.65 -2.49 7.24
CA LEU A 64 -2.56 -1.65 6.46
C LEU A 64 -2.23 -0.17 6.69
N PRO A 65 -2.40 0.69 5.67
CA PRO A 65 -2.14 2.11 5.79
C PRO A 65 -3.10 2.73 6.81
N ASN A 66 -2.57 3.52 7.75
CA ASN A 66 -3.37 4.15 8.79
C ASN A 66 -4.00 5.45 8.29
N ASN A 67 -3.18 6.41 7.89
CA ASN A 67 -3.57 7.70 7.34
C ASN A 67 -2.41 8.28 6.51
N LEU A 68 -2.74 9.18 5.58
CA LEU A 68 -1.76 10.01 4.91
C LEU A 68 -1.49 11.26 5.74
N THR A 69 -0.22 11.55 6.01
CA THR A 69 0.15 12.85 6.55
C THR A 69 0.19 13.85 5.39
N GLU A 70 -0.61 14.91 5.44
CA GLU A 70 -0.66 15.93 4.39
C GLU A 70 0.69 16.66 4.22
N GLY A 71 1.15 16.81 2.97
CA GLY A 71 2.42 17.48 2.63
C GLY A 71 2.94 17.12 1.23
N LYS A 72 3.93 17.90 0.71
CA LYS A 72 4.56 17.69 -0.62
C LYS A 72 5.36 16.37 -0.76
N PHE A 73 5.86 15.84 0.36
CA PHE A 73 6.47 14.51 0.46
C PHE A 73 5.78 13.77 1.59
N GLN A 74 4.94 12.80 1.26
CA GLN A 74 4.13 12.13 2.27
C GLN A 74 4.90 10.93 2.79
N ASN A 75 4.97 10.84 4.12
CA ASN A 75 5.33 9.59 4.78
C ASN A 75 4.02 8.85 5.02
N ILE A 76 3.98 7.57 4.63
CA ILE A 76 2.82 6.74 4.91
C ILE A 76 3.17 5.75 6.01
N THR A 77 2.33 5.72 7.03
CA THR A 77 2.48 4.79 8.15
C THR A 77 1.47 3.68 8.02
N PHE A 78 1.96 2.44 8.09
CA PHE A 78 1.19 1.22 8.10
C PHE A 78 1.16 0.67 9.52
N LEU A 79 -0.02 0.30 9.99
CA LEU A 79 -0.26 -0.36 11.26
C LEU A 79 -0.63 -1.83 11.02
N PRO A 80 -0.35 -2.72 11.98
CA PRO A 80 -0.77 -4.11 11.90
C PRO A 80 -2.27 -4.20 11.69
N ASP A 81 -2.71 -5.14 10.87
CA ASP A 81 -4.13 -5.40 10.61
C ASP A 81 -4.86 -5.68 11.93
N SER A 82 -5.81 -4.81 12.30
CA SER A 82 -6.55 -4.91 13.55
C SER A 82 -7.49 -6.13 13.57
N ALA A 83 -7.81 -6.71 12.42
CA ALA A 83 -8.60 -7.93 12.33
C ALA A 83 -7.79 -9.19 12.69
N ASP A 84 -6.46 -9.14 12.64
CA ASP A 84 -5.59 -10.28 12.95
C ASP A 84 -5.39 -10.43 14.47
N ARG A 85 -6.22 -11.30 15.07
CA ARG A 85 -6.20 -11.63 16.50
C ARG A 85 -4.91 -12.31 16.97
N SER A 86 -4.05 -12.78 16.06
CA SER A 86 -2.76 -13.39 16.42
C SER A 86 -1.69 -12.34 16.75
N ILE A 87 -1.97 -11.05 16.50
CA ILE A 87 -1.05 -9.95 16.73
C ILE A 87 -1.24 -9.43 18.15
N THR A 88 -0.21 -9.62 18.98
CA THR A 88 -0.15 -8.95 20.28
C THR A 88 0.13 -7.46 20.06
N PRO A 89 -0.68 -6.55 20.64
CA PRO A 89 -0.40 -5.11 20.61
C PRO A 89 0.98 -4.83 21.22
N ARG A 90 1.79 -4.03 20.52
CA ARG A 90 3.13 -3.64 20.95
C ARG A 90 3.38 -2.16 20.69
N LYS A 91 4.24 -1.55 21.52
CA LYS A 91 4.57 -0.13 21.38
C LYS A 91 5.25 0.12 20.04
N ARG A 92 4.78 1.14 19.30
CA ARG A 92 5.31 1.56 18.00
C ARG A 92 5.40 0.44 16.95
N ASN A 93 4.56 -0.60 17.02
CA ASN A 93 4.52 -1.62 15.97
C ASN A 93 3.94 -1.02 14.69
N ASN A 94 4.79 -0.44 13.86
CA ASN A 94 4.37 0.24 12.63
C ASN A 94 5.48 0.20 11.58
N ILE A 95 5.09 0.38 10.32
CA ILE A 95 6.03 0.50 9.20
C ILE A 95 5.79 1.85 8.55
N THR A 96 6.83 2.65 8.39
CA THR A 96 6.74 3.94 7.69
C THR A 96 7.52 3.86 6.39
N LEU A 97 6.89 4.20 5.27
CA LEU A 97 7.56 4.43 3.99
C LEU A 97 7.74 5.93 3.78
N TYR A 98 8.91 6.32 3.27
CA TYR A 98 9.30 7.72 3.13
C TYR A 98 9.15 8.21 1.69
N ARG A 99 8.76 9.49 1.54
CA ARG A 99 8.66 10.17 0.24
C ARG A 99 7.74 9.46 -0.76
N ILE A 100 6.61 8.98 -0.26
CA ILE A 100 5.56 8.38 -1.08
C ILE A 100 4.65 9.47 -1.64
N LYS A 101 4.23 9.28 -2.90
CA LYS A 101 3.19 10.08 -3.56
C LYS A 101 1.94 9.21 -3.70
N ASN A 102 0.77 9.84 -3.69
CA ASN A 102 -0.49 9.10 -3.90
C ASN A 102 -0.60 8.58 -5.36
N ASP A 103 -0.15 9.39 -6.31
CA ASP A 103 -0.06 9.01 -7.72
C ASP A 103 1.35 9.34 -8.24
N PHE A 104 2.03 8.32 -8.75
CA PHE A 104 3.33 8.45 -9.39
C PHE A 104 3.17 8.45 -10.90
N GLU A 105 3.64 9.51 -11.58
CA GLU A 105 3.85 9.51 -13.03
C GLU A 105 4.85 8.42 -13.43
N ILE A 106 5.95 8.33 -12.68
CA ILE A 106 6.99 7.31 -12.82
C ILE A 106 7.24 6.71 -11.43
N LEU A 107 7.04 5.40 -11.32
CA LEU A 107 7.24 4.68 -10.07
C LEU A 107 8.73 4.59 -9.72
N PRO A 108 9.09 4.82 -8.45
CA PRO A 108 10.49 4.78 -8.04
C PRO A 108 11.03 3.34 -8.11
N GLY A 109 12.27 3.16 -8.58
CA GLY A 109 12.91 1.84 -8.55
C GLY A 109 13.14 1.31 -7.13
N THR A 110 13.22 2.20 -6.14
CA THR A 110 13.40 1.85 -4.73
C THR A 110 12.59 2.74 -3.81
N ILE A 111 12.13 2.17 -2.69
CA ILE A 111 11.42 2.88 -1.63
C ILE A 111 12.16 2.65 -0.31
N ASN A 112 12.46 3.73 0.42
CA ASN A 112 13.05 3.63 1.75
C ASN A 112 11.95 3.57 2.82
N GLY A 113 12.19 2.82 3.88
CA GLY A 113 11.28 2.76 5.01
C GLY A 113 11.95 2.37 6.32
N ALA A 114 11.17 2.40 7.38
CA ALA A 114 11.58 1.94 8.70
C ALA A 114 10.47 1.14 9.38
N TYR A 115 10.87 0.11 10.12
CA TYR A 115 10.01 -0.69 10.97
C TYR A 115 10.27 -0.34 12.43
N GLY A 116 9.24 0.15 13.12
CA GLY A 116 9.24 0.37 14.55
C GLY A 116 8.70 -0.84 15.31
N ILE A 117 9.33 -1.21 16.42
CA ILE A 117 8.77 -2.13 17.42
C ILE A 117 9.48 -1.97 18.75
N ASP A 118 8.73 -1.88 19.84
CA ASP A 118 9.25 -1.83 21.22
C ASP A 118 10.36 -0.77 21.38
N LEU A 119 10.12 0.43 20.83
CA LEU A 119 11.04 1.57 20.77
C LEU A 119 12.31 1.39 19.92
N LYS A 120 12.50 0.23 19.29
CA LYS A 120 13.57 -0.02 18.32
C LYS A 120 13.10 0.34 16.91
N THR A 121 14.05 0.79 16.09
CA THR A 121 13.82 1.15 14.68
C THR A 121 14.76 0.36 13.80
N PHE A 122 14.22 -0.26 12.75
CA PHE A 122 14.97 -1.00 11.75
C PHE A 122 14.73 -0.36 10.39
N THR A 123 15.77 0.25 9.80
CA THR A 123 15.68 0.82 8.45
C THR A 123 15.76 -0.29 7.40
N PHE A 124 15.09 -0.08 6.28
CA PHE A 124 15.13 -0.99 5.14
C PHE A 124 14.94 -0.24 3.83
N LYS A 125 15.29 -0.91 2.74
CA LYS A 125 15.06 -0.46 1.36
C LYS A 125 14.28 -1.55 0.62
N LEU A 126 13.24 -1.14 -0.08
CA LEU A 126 12.46 -1.97 -0.98
C LEU A 126 12.90 -1.71 -2.41
N HIS A 127 12.95 -2.76 -3.21
CA HIS A 127 13.28 -2.72 -4.63
C HIS A 127 12.04 -3.12 -5.43
N LYS A 128 11.72 -2.37 -6.49
CA LYS A 128 10.64 -2.71 -7.40
C LYS A 128 10.91 -4.09 -8.00
N GLN A 129 9.94 -4.99 -7.93
CA GLN A 129 10.05 -6.31 -8.54
C GLN A 129 9.84 -6.17 -10.05
N LYS A 130 10.69 -6.83 -10.83
CA LYS A 130 10.44 -6.97 -12.27
C LYS A 130 9.34 -8.01 -12.43
N ILE A 131 8.21 -7.60 -13.02
CA ILE A 131 7.20 -8.54 -13.50
C ILE A 131 7.88 -9.30 -14.64
N THR A 132 8.15 -10.58 -14.42
CA THR A 132 8.64 -11.46 -15.48
C THR A 132 7.38 -12.04 -16.10
N HIS A 133 7.02 -11.56 -17.29
CA HIS A 133 5.90 -12.10 -18.08
C HIS A 133 6.25 -13.45 -18.68
#